data_AF-A0A1H7EZG3-F1
#
_entry.id   AF-A0A1H7EZG3-F1
#
_cell.length_a   1.000
_cell.length_b   1.000
_cell.length_c   1.000
_cell.angle_alpha   90.00
_cell.angle_beta   90.00
_cell.angle_gamma   90.00
#
_symmetry.space_group_name_H-M   'P 1'
#
loop_
_entity.id
_entity.type
_entity.pdbx_description
1 polymer ?
#
loop_
_entity_poly.entity_id
_entity_poly.type
_entity_poly.pdbx_seq_one_letter_code
_entity_poly.pdbx_strand_id
1 'polypeptide(L)'
;MSSQIDEVCEILEYIADNNTVPRNIREAAGKSSTLLKDEEQDQSVKISTVLGKLDEISNDPNIPVHARTLIWEVLSKLESI
;
A
#
# COMPACT_ATOMS: atom_id res chain seq x y z
N MET A 1 15.46 6.60 12.92
CA MET A 1 15.51 6.26 11.48
C MET A 1 14.23 5.53 11.21
N SER A 2 13.25 6.18 10.60
CA SER A 2 12.01 5.50 10.20
C SER A 2 12.37 4.52 9.10
N SER A 3 12.02 3.24 9.27
CA SER A 3 12.21 2.24 8.23
C SER A 3 11.33 2.63 7.04
N GLN A 4 11.80 2.41 5.80
CA GLN A 4 11.00 2.71 4.60
C GLN A 4 9.63 2.00 4.63
N ILE A 5 9.55 0.85 5.31
CA ILE A 5 8.32 0.09 5.55
C ILE A 5 7.33 0.84 6.45
N ASP A 6 7.81 1.54 7.50
CA ASP A 6 6.94 2.35 8.37
C ASP A 6 6.31 3.49 7.57
N GLU A 7 7.11 4.22 6.78
CA GLU A 7 6.59 5.30 5.92
C GLU A 7 5.53 4.76 4.95
N VAL A 8 5.78 3.59 4.35
CA VAL A 8 4.80 2.94 3.48
C VAL A 8 3.53 2.58 4.25
N CYS A 9 3.64 2.02 5.44
CA CYS A 9 2.49 1.67 6.28
C CYS A 9 1.65 2.89 6.62
N GLU A 10 2.28 4.02 6.97
CA GLU A 10 1.60 5.29 7.27
C GLU A 10 0.80 5.80 6.06
N ILE A 11 1.38 5.75 4.85
CA ILE A 11 0.68 6.17 3.63
C ILE A 11 -0.51 5.24 3.34
N LEU A 12 -0.33 3.93 3.50
CA LEU A 12 -1.39 2.94 3.28
C LEU A 12 -2.54 3.08 4.29
N GLU A 13 -2.24 3.34 5.56
CA GLU A 13 -3.25 3.62 6.59
C GLU A 13 -4.00 4.91 6.29
N TYR A 14 -3.31 5.97 5.85
CA TYR A 14 -3.95 7.20 5.41
C TYR A 14 -4.96 6.97 4.27
N ILE A 15 -4.62 6.12 3.29
CA ILE A 15 -5.55 5.77 2.20
C ILE A 15 -6.72 4.94 2.75
N ALA A 16 -6.47 4.00 3.66
CA ALA A 16 -7.48 3.12 4.25
C ALA A 16 -8.53 3.88 5.09
N ASP A 17 -8.13 4.94 5.79
CA ASP A 17 -9.04 5.78 6.60
C ASP A 17 -9.80 6.83 5.77
N ASN A 18 -9.35 7.12 4.54
CA ASN A 18 -9.92 8.20 3.75
C ASN A 18 -11.25 7.83 3.09
N ASN A 19 -12.37 8.32 3.65
CA ASN A 19 -13.72 8.06 3.14
C ASN A 19 -14.01 8.56 1.71
N THR A 20 -13.13 9.36 1.10
CA THR A 20 -13.25 9.74 -0.33
C THR A 20 -12.73 8.67 -1.27
N VAL A 21 -12.05 7.65 -0.74
CA VAL A 21 -11.51 6.51 -1.49
C VAL A 21 -12.51 5.34 -1.50
N PRO A 22 -12.76 4.73 -2.67
CA PRO A 22 -13.59 3.54 -2.80
C PRO A 22 -13.21 2.41 -1.84
N ARG A 23 -14.22 1.66 -1.35
CA ARG A 23 -14.04 0.62 -0.34
C ARG A 23 -13.01 -0.45 -0.73
N ASN A 24 -13.00 -0.87 -1.99
CA ASN A 24 -12.05 -1.87 -2.50
C ASN A 24 -10.59 -1.43 -2.31
N ILE A 25 -10.28 -0.17 -2.62
CA ILE A 25 -8.94 0.41 -2.51
C ILE A 25 -8.56 0.58 -1.05
N ARG A 26 -9.49 1.02 -0.20
CA ARG A 26 -9.27 1.13 1.25
C ARG A 26 -8.96 -0.21 1.89
N GLU A 27 -9.73 -1.25 1.57
CA GLU A 27 -9.47 -2.58 2.10
C GLU A 27 -8.17 -3.18 1.59
N ALA A 28 -7.81 -2.93 0.32
CA ALA A 28 -6.53 -3.36 -0.22
C ALA A 28 -5.35 -2.66 0.48
N ALA A 29 -5.42 -1.34 0.66
CA ALA A 29 -4.40 -0.58 1.36
C ALA A 29 -4.24 -1.03 2.83
N GLY A 30 -5.35 -1.22 3.54
CA GLY A 30 -5.33 -1.72 4.92
C GLY A 30 -4.72 -3.11 5.03
N LYS A 31 -5.11 -4.05 4.14
CA LYS A 31 -4.52 -5.40 4.09
C LYS A 31 -3.03 -5.36 3.79
N SER A 32 -2.59 -4.49 2.88
CA SER A 32 -1.17 -4.30 2.56
C SER A 32 -0.38 -3.78 3.76
N SER A 33 -0.90 -2.79 4.51
CA SER A 33 -0.26 -2.29 5.73
C SER A 33 -0.15 -3.40 6.80
N THR A 34 -1.22 -4.16 7.04
CA THR A 34 -1.19 -5.30 7.97
C THR A 34 -0.17 -6.36 7.53
N LEU A 35 -0.09 -6.67 6.24
CA LEU A 35 0.85 -7.66 5.71
C LEU A 35 2.30 -7.22 5.91
N LEU A 36 2.62 -5.93 5.73
CA LEU A 36 3.97 -5.40 5.93
C LEU A 36 4.41 -5.43 7.39
N LYS A 37 3.46 -5.28 8.32
CA LYS A 37 3.69 -5.36 9.78
C LYS A 37 3.76 -6.79 10.30
N ASP A 38 3.41 -7.78 9.49
CA ASP A 38 3.46 -9.19 9.88
C ASP A 38 4.91 -9.65 10.08
N GLU A 39 5.25 -10.16 11.27
CA GLU A 39 6.62 -10.59 11.62
C GLU A 39 6.88 -12.06 11.26
N GLU A 40 5.85 -12.84 10.91
CA GLU A 40 5.98 -14.27 10.64
C GLU A 40 6.46 -14.56 9.22
N GLN A 41 6.19 -13.66 8.26
CA GLN A 41 6.57 -13.80 6.86
C GLN A 41 7.90 -13.09 6.51
N ASP A 42 8.64 -13.66 5.55
CA ASP A 42 9.85 -13.06 5.01
C ASP A 42 9.55 -11.70 4.34
N GLN A 43 10.42 -10.71 4.57
CA GLN A 43 10.24 -9.36 4.05
C GLN A 43 10.09 -9.31 2.53
N SER A 44 10.87 -10.12 1.80
CA SER A 44 10.83 -10.14 0.33
C SER A 44 9.48 -10.66 -0.17
N VAL A 45 8.93 -11.68 0.50
CA VAL A 45 7.63 -12.27 0.16
C VAL A 45 6.49 -11.28 0.45
N LYS A 46 6.56 -10.57 1.58
CA LYS A 46 5.60 -9.51 1.94
C LYS A 46 5.60 -8.40 0.91
N ILE A 47 6.77 -7.85 0.58
CA ILE A 47 6.92 -6.77 -0.41
C ILE A 47 6.37 -7.22 -1.75
N SER A 48 6.76 -8.39 -2.25
CA SER A 48 6.27 -8.92 -3.54
C SER A 48 4.74 -9.05 -3.57
N THR A 49 4.15 -9.51 -2.47
CA THR A 49 2.70 -9.65 -2.35
C THR A 49 1.99 -8.29 -2.32
N VAL A 50 2.55 -7.33 -1.59
CA VAL A 50 2.00 -5.97 -1.52
C VAL A 50 2.14 -5.25 -2.85
N LEU A 51 3.28 -5.34 -3.54
CA LEU A 51 3.49 -4.76 -4.86
C LEU A 51 2.40 -5.22 -5.84
N GLY A 52 2.13 -6.53 -5.91
CA GLY A 52 1.06 -7.05 -6.76
C GLY A 52 -0.32 -6.49 -6.40
N LYS A 53 -0.68 -6.48 -5.11
CA LYS A 53 -1.97 -5.94 -4.65
C LYS A 53 -2.14 -4.45 -4.96
N LEU A 54 -1.08 -3.67 -4.76
CA LEU A 54 -1.08 -2.23 -4.99
C LEU A 54 -1.11 -1.89 -6.49
N ASP A 55 -0.46 -2.69 -7.32
CA ASP A 55 -0.54 -2.57 -8.78
C ASP A 55 -1.97 -2.84 -9.29
N GLU A 56 -2.63 -3.88 -8.77
CA GLU A 56 -4.02 -4.19 -9.13
C GLU A 56 -4.97 -3.01 -8.85
N ILE A 57 -4.88 -2.38 -7.68
CA ILE A 57 -5.73 -1.23 -7.32
C ILE A 57 -5.31 0.09 -7.98
N SER A 58 -4.02 0.21 -8.35
CA SER A 58 -3.51 1.34 -9.14
C SER A 58 -4.19 1.40 -10.52
N ASN A 59 -4.46 0.23 -11.10
CA ASN A 59 -5.15 0.05 -12.37
C ASN A 59 -6.69 0.15 -12.26
N ASP A 60 -7.26 0.36 -11.07
CA ASP A 60 -8.71 0.50 -10.91
C ASP A 60 -9.21 1.80 -11.59
N PRO A 61 -10.28 1.74 -12.40
CA PRO A 61 -10.81 2.93 -13.08
C PRO A 61 -11.48 3.94 -12.13
N ASN A 62 -11.89 3.52 -10.93
CA ASN A 62 -12.57 4.35 -9.94
C ASN A 62 -11.61 4.96 -8.91
N ILE A 63 -10.30 4.69 -8.99
CA ILE A 63 -9.35 5.25 -8.04
C ILE A 63 -9.25 6.77 -8.16
N PRO A 64 -9.38 7.51 -7.04
CA PRO A 64 -9.13 8.95 -7.01
C PRO A 64 -7.69 9.29 -7.37
N VAL A 65 -7.47 10.42 -8.05
CA VAL A 65 -6.13 10.87 -8.47
C VAL A 65 -5.16 10.95 -7.30
N HIS A 66 -5.59 11.53 -6.17
CA HIS A 66 -4.75 11.65 -4.97
C HIS A 66 -4.30 10.27 -4.43
N ALA A 67 -5.21 9.29 -4.40
CA ALA A 67 -4.90 7.93 -3.95
C ALA A 67 -3.96 7.23 -4.94
N ARG A 68 -4.17 7.41 -6.25
CA ARG A 68 -3.28 6.85 -7.28
C ARG A 68 -1.85 7.35 -7.13
N THR A 69 -1.66 8.66 -6.89
CA THR A 69 -0.32 9.22 -6.68
C THR A 69 0.35 8.63 -5.44
N LEU A 70 -0.38 8.50 -4.33
CA LEU A 70 0.16 7.90 -3.10
C LEU A 70 0.52 6.43 -3.28
N ILE A 71 -0.31 5.65 -3.98
CA ILE A 71 -0.01 4.25 -4.28
C ILE A 71 1.24 4.14 -5.15
N TRP A 72 1.39 5.01 -6.15
CA TRP A 72 2.57 5.03 -7.00
C TRP A 72 3.85 5.36 -6.22
N GLU A 73 3.77 6.30 -5.27
CA GLU A 73 4.87 6.58 -4.35
C GLU A 73 5.23 5.36 -3.49
N VAL A 74 4.22 4.69 -2.93
CA VAL A 74 4.42 3.46 -2.13
C VAL A 74 5.06 2.35 -2.97
N LEU A 75 4.58 2.11 -4.19
CA LEU A 75 5.17 1.13 -5.11
C LEU A 75 6.64 1.43 -5.35
N SER A 76 6.98 2.68 -5.69
CA SER A 76 8.38 3.09 -5.92
C SER A 76 9.25 2.92 -4.66
N LYS A 77 8.72 3.19 -3.47
CA LYS A 77 9.44 2.96 -2.21
C LYS A 77 9.67 1.47 -1.98
N LEU A 78 8.65 0.64 -2.17
CA LEU A 78 8.71 -0.81 -1.98
C LEU A 78 9.63 -1.51 -2.98
N GLU A 79 9.68 -1.06 -4.24
CA GLU A 79 10.60 -1.59 -5.25
C GLU A 79 12.07 -1.25 -4.97
N SER A 80 12.32 -0.20 -4.17
CA SER A 80 13.68 0.26 -3.83
C SER A 80 14.25 -0.40 -2.56
N ILE A 81 13.47 -1.21 -1.85
CA ILE A 81 13.88 -1.96 -0.64
C ILE A 81 14.40 -3.33 -1.05
#